data_AF-A0A1Q4W7D9-F1
#
_entry.id   AF-A0A1Q4W7D9-F1
#
_cell.length_a   1.000
_cell.length_b   1.000
_cell.length_c   1.000
_cell.angle_alpha   90.00
_cell.angle_beta   90.00
_cell.angle_gamma   90.00
#
_symmetry.space_group_name_H-M   'P 1'
#
loop_
_entity.id
_entity.type
_entity.pdbx_description
1 polymer ?
#
loop_
_entity_poly.entity_id
_entity_poly.type
_entity_poly.pdbx_seq_one_letter_code
_entity_poly.pdbx_strand_id
1 'polypeptide(L)'
;MITVPTTPALVSALRELGDRPAVVADGRAISGIGLLLGVSPPGGLPQALARRIAEHAALPPSAARAAEQRLRYWAGVLGAPPIRHTVLHPVTDLAVDLALATLLAGGTVHCGDPDQRPEQQLEAVATARATHLSLPSALLWRLSGQPGLAAHDLAALRLVLHVGPEPRQEDVYAAVDALGAVLAHVRAPDSNAEAADRRLRADAANASAAAWKYGIGVTAEQVHDFGAQLDRAVLAALLHTLQQNGVLTDPARGYPEAEVLAAAMVTPAQRPRVVRWLDALARHGLLTRRDGGAQGPVFRGGPGPDAAEVREAWRPAAETWADGLGPAAALDRVRRGALRLPRLITGQEAPRPDASPVRWAASHGFLGAALGALVRGTAEAHQGPGPLRVLELDAEGGEPAVARALATRPRPHTEHHSAPDGGRYDVVIASAGGVAGAGGLAVEPVQDVPALVRLLAPGGRLLLLAPTTEQLDLLITGDAHGLTARPAEQWRAALTTAGCPTVLTLPEDGHPMGLLGQRLFAARVD
;
A
#
# COMPACT_ATOMS: atom_id res chain seq x y z
N MET A 1 -24.60 38.00 47.27
CA MET A 1 -23.60 37.86 46.18
C MET A 1 -24.36 37.74 44.87
N ILE A 2 -24.38 38.79 44.06
CA ILE A 2 -24.99 38.75 42.72
C ILE A 2 -23.99 38.00 41.82
N THR A 3 -24.29 36.78 41.43
CA THR A 3 -23.51 36.02 40.44
C THR A 3 -23.66 36.70 39.09
N VAL A 4 -22.67 37.47 38.69
CA VAL A 4 -22.60 38.06 37.35
C VAL A 4 -22.56 36.90 36.34
N PRO A 5 -23.47 36.85 35.36
CA PRO A 5 -23.47 35.79 34.36
C PRO A 5 -22.17 35.84 33.56
N THR A 6 -21.35 34.80 33.69
CA THR A 6 -20.12 34.66 32.91
C THR A 6 -20.49 34.32 31.47
N THR A 7 -20.20 35.23 30.54
CA THR A 7 -20.33 34.98 29.09
C THR A 7 -19.47 33.77 28.71
N PRO A 8 -19.94 32.86 27.83
CA PRO A 8 -19.12 31.77 27.31
C PRO A 8 -17.78 32.27 26.76
N ALA A 9 -16.70 31.51 26.94
CA ALA A 9 -15.36 31.93 26.52
C ALA A 9 -15.27 32.06 25.00
N LEU A 10 -15.94 31.16 24.26
CA LEU A 10 -15.98 31.23 22.78
C LEU A 10 -16.64 32.53 22.29
N VAL A 11 -17.75 32.94 22.93
CA VAL A 11 -18.43 34.20 22.59
C VAL A 11 -17.56 35.40 22.91
N SER A 12 -16.82 35.35 24.01
CA SER A 12 -15.89 36.40 24.40
C SER A 12 -14.72 36.52 23.40
N ALA A 13 -14.13 35.40 23.00
CA ALA A 13 -13.07 35.35 21.99
C ALA A 13 -13.54 35.90 20.63
N LEU A 14 -14.77 35.57 20.20
CA LEU A 14 -15.35 36.11 18.97
C LEU A 14 -15.59 37.63 19.05
N ARG A 15 -15.99 38.16 20.22
CA ARG A 15 -16.09 39.61 20.44
C ARG A 15 -14.72 40.29 20.39
N GLU A 16 -13.68 39.67 20.93
CA GLU A 16 -12.31 40.18 20.89
C GLU A 16 -11.69 40.12 19.49
N LEU A 17 -12.11 39.17 18.65
CA LEU A 17 -11.80 39.19 17.22
C LEU A 17 -12.40 40.43 16.55
N GLY A 18 -13.60 40.84 16.95
CA GLY A 18 -14.24 42.06 16.47
C GLY A 18 -14.48 42.02 14.97
N ASP A 19 -13.97 43.02 14.26
CA ASP A 19 -14.04 43.12 12.79
C ASP A 19 -12.92 42.33 12.08
N ARG A 20 -11.98 41.72 12.81
CA ARG A 20 -10.93 40.91 12.20
C ARG A 20 -11.53 39.65 11.56
N PRO A 21 -10.96 39.16 10.44
CA PRO A 21 -11.36 37.89 9.83
C PRO A 21 -11.24 36.74 10.83
N ALA A 22 -12.39 36.15 11.17
CA ALA A 22 -12.48 34.96 12.00
C ALA A 22 -12.51 33.71 11.11
N VAL A 23 -13.30 33.74 10.03
CA VAL A 23 -13.44 32.65 9.06
C VAL A 23 -13.26 33.18 7.66
N VAL A 24 -12.48 32.49 6.83
CA VAL A 24 -12.29 32.77 5.41
C VAL A 24 -12.71 31.53 4.62
N ALA A 25 -13.64 31.68 3.69
CA ALA A 25 -14.10 30.62 2.80
C ALA A 25 -14.42 31.20 1.42
N ASP A 26 -13.99 30.53 0.35
CA ASP A 26 -14.21 30.98 -1.04
C ASP A 26 -13.81 32.45 -1.29
N GLY A 27 -12.69 32.87 -0.70
CA GLY A 27 -12.20 34.25 -0.79
C GLY A 27 -13.01 35.29 0.00
N ARG A 28 -14.05 34.88 0.73
CA ARG A 28 -14.87 35.76 1.57
C ARG A 28 -14.47 35.63 3.03
N ALA A 29 -14.23 36.78 3.68
CA ALA A 29 -13.92 36.86 5.10
C ALA A 29 -15.17 37.20 5.92
N ILE A 30 -15.35 36.54 7.05
CA ILE A 30 -16.41 36.78 8.03
C ILE A 30 -15.74 37.15 9.34
N SER A 31 -16.17 38.27 9.92
CA SER A 31 -15.65 38.75 11.19
C SER A 31 -16.20 37.97 12.38
N GLY A 32 -15.56 38.10 13.55
CA GLY A 32 -16.05 37.48 14.79
C GLY A 32 -17.46 37.96 15.16
N ILE A 33 -17.73 39.25 14.95
CA ILE A 33 -19.08 39.83 15.13
C ILE A 33 -20.07 39.26 14.11
N GLY A 34 -19.66 39.11 12.84
CA GLY A 34 -20.50 38.51 11.80
C GLY A 34 -20.97 37.10 12.17
N LEU A 35 -20.08 36.26 12.67
CA LEU A 35 -20.43 34.91 13.12
C LEU A 35 -21.43 34.90 14.28
N LEU A 36 -21.27 35.82 15.25
CA LEU A 36 -22.22 35.95 16.38
C LEU A 36 -23.61 36.43 15.92
N LEU A 37 -23.68 37.17 14.82
CA LEU A 37 -24.92 37.60 14.18
C LEU A 37 -25.50 36.54 13.23
N GLY A 38 -24.87 35.37 13.12
CA GLY A 38 -25.32 34.27 12.27
C GLY A 38 -24.96 34.42 10.79
N VAL A 39 -24.04 35.32 10.44
CA VAL A 39 -23.53 35.45 9.06
C VAL A 39 -22.70 34.21 8.72
N SER A 40 -23.10 33.50 7.67
CA SER A 40 -22.37 32.36 7.13
C SER A 40 -22.47 32.32 5.61
N PRO A 41 -21.43 31.90 4.87
CA PRO A 41 -21.58 31.49 3.49
C PRO A 41 -22.48 30.24 3.43
N PRO A 42 -23.13 29.97 2.30
CA PRO A 42 -23.89 28.76 2.11
C PRO A 42 -22.98 27.53 2.04
N GLY A 43 -23.37 26.44 2.74
CA GLY A 43 -22.75 25.13 2.63
C GLY A 43 -21.48 24.90 3.46
N GLY A 44 -21.09 23.63 3.53
CA GLY A 44 -19.78 23.18 4.02
C GLY A 44 -19.51 23.45 5.51
N LEU A 45 -18.21 23.57 5.83
CA LEU A 45 -17.71 23.81 7.16
C LEU A 45 -18.14 25.18 7.75
N PRO A 46 -18.12 26.30 6.99
CA PRO A 46 -18.58 27.60 7.51
C PRO A 46 -20.00 27.57 8.07
N GLN A 47 -20.94 26.91 7.38
CA GLN A 47 -22.33 26.79 7.83
C GLN A 47 -22.45 25.93 9.08
N ALA A 48 -21.75 24.80 9.15
CA ALA A 48 -21.72 23.95 10.33
C ALA A 48 -21.14 24.69 11.55
N LEU A 49 -20.11 25.51 11.32
CA LEU A 49 -19.47 26.33 12.34
C LEU A 49 -20.41 27.41 12.87
N ALA A 50 -21.07 28.17 11.99
CA ALA A 50 -22.03 29.20 12.39
C ALA A 50 -23.20 28.60 13.20
N ARG A 51 -23.72 27.45 12.77
CA ARG A 51 -24.75 26.71 13.53
C ARG A 51 -24.24 26.32 14.93
N ARG A 52 -23.05 25.74 15.03
CA ARG A 52 -22.48 25.31 16.31
C ARG A 52 -22.16 26.49 17.23
N ILE A 53 -21.74 27.64 16.69
CA ILE A 53 -21.57 28.89 17.46
C ILE A 53 -22.91 29.36 18.02
N ALA A 54 -23.97 29.37 17.22
CA ALA A 54 -25.31 29.76 17.67
C ALA A 54 -25.85 28.83 18.77
N GLU A 55 -25.68 27.51 18.60
CA GLU A 55 -26.00 26.51 19.63
C GLU A 55 -25.22 26.78 20.93
N HIS A 56 -23.91 27.04 20.82
CA HIS A 56 -23.05 27.29 21.98
C HIS A 56 -23.40 28.60 22.69
N ALA A 57 -23.75 29.65 21.95
CA ALA A 57 -24.18 30.93 22.50
C ALA A 57 -25.52 30.85 23.26
N ALA A 58 -26.35 29.85 22.94
CA ALA A 58 -27.62 29.59 23.63
C ALA A 58 -27.47 28.73 24.90
N LEU A 59 -26.29 28.13 25.16
CA LEU A 59 -26.07 27.27 26.31
C LEU A 59 -26.04 28.06 27.64
N PRO A 60 -26.58 27.49 28.74
CA PRO A 60 -26.37 28.06 30.07
C PRO A 60 -24.87 27.97 30.47
N PRO A 61 -24.36 28.87 31.34
CA PRO A 61 -22.92 28.99 31.63
C PRO A 61 -22.22 27.72 32.13
N SER A 62 -22.93 26.79 32.78
CA SER A 62 -22.38 25.50 33.21
C SER A 62 -22.20 24.53 32.04
N ALA A 63 -23.22 24.41 31.17
CA ALA A 63 -23.16 23.58 29.98
C ALA A 63 -22.15 24.11 28.95
N ALA A 64 -22.08 25.45 28.79
CA ALA A 64 -21.07 26.08 27.95
C ALA A 64 -19.65 25.76 28.41
N ARG A 65 -19.39 25.80 29.73
CA ARG A 65 -18.07 25.43 30.29
C ARG A 65 -17.72 23.96 30.04
N ALA A 66 -18.69 23.05 30.16
CA ALA A 66 -18.48 21.63 29.88
C ALA A 66 -18.18 21.40 28.38
N ALA A 67 -18.95 22.02 27.49
CA ALA A 67 -18.72 21.95 26.04
C ALA A 67 -17.37 22.57 25.63
N GLU A 68 -16.95 23.67 26.28
CA GLU A 68 -15.66 24.33 26.04
C GLU A 68 -14.46 23.54 26.53
N GLN A 69 -14.62 22.58 27.45
CA GLN A 69 -13.48 21.83 27.98
C GLN A 69 -12.71 21.11 26.87
N ARG A 70 -13.44 20.51 25.91
CA ARG A 70 -12.84 19.88 24.72
C ARG A 70 -12.20 20.90 23.79
N LEU A 71 -12.83 22.06 23.59
CA LEU A 71 -12.28 23.13 22.75
C LEU A 71 -11.00 23.72 23.34
N ARG A 72 -10.90 23.86 24.66
CA ARG A 72 -9.69 24.33 25.36
C ARG A 72 -8.55 23.34 25.25
N TYR A 73 -8.84 22.03 25.31
CA TYR A 73 -7.85 21.01 25.03
C TYR A 73 -7.26 21.19 23.61
N TRP A 74 -8.12 21.31 22.59
CA TRP A 74 -7.67 21.54 21.21
C TRP A 74 -6.94 22.86 21.02
N ALA A 75 -7.40 23.94 21.67
CA ALA A 75 -6.69 25.22 21.67
C ALA A 75 -5.28 25.10 22.26
N GLY A 76 -5.11 24.28 23.31
CA GLY A 76 -3.80 23.95 23.86
C GLY A 76 -2.91 23.17 22.88
N VAL A 77 -3.48 22.22 22.13
CA VAL A 77 -2.77 21.46 21.08
C VAL A 77 -2.31 22.36 19.93
N LEU A 78 -3.13 23.34 19.55
CA LEU A 78 -2.78 24.35 18.52
C LEU A 78 -1.70 25.33 19.00
N GLY A 79 -1.40 25.38 20.30
CA GLY A 79 -0.34 26.22 20.85
C GLY A 79 -0.69 27.72 20.86
N ALA A 80 0.34 28.55 20.87
CA ALA A 80 0.20 30.00 21.04
C ALA A 80 -0.04 30.74 19.71
N PRO A 81 -0.85 31.83 19.71
CA PRO A 81 -1.06 32.68 18.55
C PRO A 81 0.23 33.36 18.04
N PRO A 82 0.27 33.79 16.76
CA PRO A 82 -0.85 33.82 15.80
C PRO A 82 -1.16 32.44 15.21
N ILE A 83 -2.45 32.09 15.17
CA ILE A 83 -2.95 30.86 14.54
C ILE A 83 -3.71 31.23 13.27
N ARG A 84 -3.17 30.84 12.12
CA ARG A 84 -3.88 30.81 10.82
C ARG A 84 -4.08 29.36 10.43
N HIS A 85 -5.27 28.85 10.69
CA HIS A 85 -5.55 27.43 10.56
C HIS A 85 -6.33 27.15 9.29
N THR A 86 -5.72 26.45 8.33
CA THR A 86 -6.43 25.92 7.18
C THR A 86 -7.02 24.55 7.52
N VAL A 87 -8.32 24.38 7.33
CA VAL A 87 -9.02 23.11 7.56
C VAL A 87 -9.42 22.54 6.21
N LEU A 88 -8.72 21.51 5.76
CA LEU A 88 -8.99 20.72 4.55
C LEU A 88 -9.62 19.38 4.94
N HIS A 89 -10.77 19.45 5.61
CA HIS A 89 -11.45 18.26 6.12
C HIS A 89 -12.91 18.28 5.66
N PRO A 90 -13.51 17.13 5.27
CA PRO A 90 -14.95 17.05 5.11
C PRO A 90 -15.65 17.49 6.40
N VAL A 91 -16.91 17.94 6.29
CA VAL A 91 -17.68 18.47 7.42
C VAL A 91 -17.96 17.37 8.45
N THR A 92 -17.08 17.24 9.43
CA THR A 92 -17.19 16.32 10.57
C THR A 92 -17.22 17.10 11.87
N ASP A 93 -17.68 16.47 12.96
CA ASP A 93 -17.64 17.10 14.29
C ASP A 93 -16.22 17.50 14.71
N LEU A 94 -15.21 16.70 14.33
CA LEU A 94 -13.82 17.03 14.61
C LEU A 94 -13.35 18.27 13.84
N ALA A 95 -13.71 18.39 12.55
CA ALA A 95 -13.37 19.57 11.75
C ALA A 95 -14.00 20.84 12.35
N VAL A 96 -15.25 20.74 12.81
CA VAL A 96 -15.95 21.84 13.51
C VAL A 96 -15.26 22.15 14.84
N ASP A 97 -14.92 21.15 15.66
CA ASP A 97 -14.25 21.35 16.94
C ASP A 97 -12.87 22.01 16.79
N LEU A 98 -12.08 21.61 15.80
CA LEU A 98 -10.76 22.22 15.51
C LEU A 98 -10.89 23.67 15.04
N ALA A 99 -11.89 23.97 14.20
CA ALA A 99 -12.20 25.33 13.79
C ALA A 99 -12.65 26.20 14.98
N LEU A 100 -13.54 25.69 15.84
CA LEU A 100 -13.98 26.39 17.05
C LEU A 100 -12.84 26.61 18.05
N ALA A 101 -11.98 25.61 18.24
CA ALA A 101 -10.81 25.73 19.10
C ALA A 101 -9.83 26.80 18.60
N THR A 102 -9.69 26.93 17.27
CA THR A 102 -8.90 27.99 16.64
C THR A 102 -9.48 29.37 16.97
N LEU A 103 -10.79 29.54 16.83
CA LEU A 103 -11.47 30.78 17.15
C LEU A 103 -11.39 31.12 18.64
N LEU A 104 -11.54 30.11 19.50
CA LEU A 104 -11.38 30.25 20.95
C LEU A 104 -9.97 30.72 21.33
N ALA A 105 -8.95 30.28 20.59
CA ALA A 105 -7.56 30.71 20.75
C ALA A 105 -7.26 32.10 20.11
N GLY A 106 -8.27 32.77 19.54
CA GLY A 106 -8.13 34.07 18.87
C GLY A 106 -7.48 33.99 17.48
N GLY A 107 -7.48 32.81 16.86
CA GLY A 107 -6.97 32.58 15.51
C GLY A 107 -8.00 32.83 14.40
N THR A 108 -7.55 32.65 13.16
CA THR A 108 -8.38 32.71 11.95
C THR A 108 -8.45 31.32 11.32
N VAL A 109 -9.66 30.92 10.91
CA VAL A 109 -9.93 29.66 10.21
C VAL A 109 -10.07 29.92 8.71
N HIS A 110 -9.30 29.20 7.90
CA HIS A 110 -9.47 29.13 6.44
C HIS A 110 -10.13 27.79 6.10
N CYS A 111 -11.36 27.82 5.62
CA CYS A 111 -12.06 26.62 5.19
C CYS A 111 -11.68 26.34 3.74
N GLY A 112 -10.96 25.25 3.49
CA GLY A 112 -10.65 24.81 2.13
C GLY A 112 -11.44 23.56 1.74
N ASP A 113 -11.41 23.26 0.46
CA ASP A 113 -12.12 22.12 -0.11
C ASP A 113 -11.16 20.90 -0.21
N PRO A 114 -11.45 19.79 0.51
CA PRO A 114 -10.60 18.60 0.48
C PRO A 114 -10.59 17.88 -0.89
N ASP A 115 -11.58 18.14 -1.75
CA ASP A 115 -11.73 17.50 -3.05
C ASP A 115 -11.06 18.28 -4.19
N GLN A 116 -10.52 19.47 -3.90
CA GLN A 116 -9.70 20.24 -4.85
C GLN A 116 -8.43 19.48 -5.26
N ARG A 117 -7.86 19.90 -6.39
CA ARG A 117 -6.59 19.35 -6.86
C ARG A 117 -5.47 19.68 -5.86
N PRO A 118 -4.54 18.75 -5.61
CA PRO A 118 -3.41 18.95 -4.68
C PRO A 118 -2.66 20.27 -4.86
N GLU A 119 -2.33 20.65 -6.11
CA GLU A 119 -1.63 21.90 -6.41
C GLU A 119 -2.41 23.14 -5.98
N GLN A 120 -3.74 23.13 -6.17
CA GLN A 120 -4.61 24.24 -5.75
C GLN A 120 -4.71 24.32 -4.23
N GLN A 121 -4.73 23.16 -3.56
CA GLN A 121 -4.73 23.09 -2.10
C GLN A 121 -3.42 23.63 -1.51
N LEU A 122 -2.27 23.26 -2.07
CA LEU A 122 -0.96 23.78 -1.66
C LEU A 122 -0.86 25.29 -1.89
N GLU A 123 -1.33 25.78 -3.03
CA GLU A 123 -1.36 27.20 -3.35
C GLU A 123 -2.24 27.99 -2.38
N ALA A 124 -3.40 27.44 -2.00
CA ALA A 124 -4.29 28.05 -1.02
C ALA A 124 -3.65 28.11 0.38
N VAL A 125 -2.96 27.04 0.80
CA VAL A 125 -2.22 26.99 2.08
C VAL A 125 -1.10 28.03 2.11
N ALA A 126 -0.32 28.13 1.03
CA ALA A 126 0.76 29.11 0.89
C ALA A 126 0.22 30.55 0.88
N THR A 127 -0.81 30.83 0.08
CA THR A 127 -1.45 32.15 -0.03
C THR A 127 -2.03 32.62 1.30
N ALA A 128 -2.66 31.71 2.06
CA ALA A 128 -3.17 32.01 3.40
C ALA A 128 -2.04 32.26 4.43
N ARG A 129 -0.80 31.87 4.11
CA ARG A 129 0.33 31.74 5.04
C ARG A 129 -0.08 30.94 6.26
N ALA A 130 -0.69 29.77 6.01
CA ALA A 130 -1.22 28.93 7.08
C ALA A 130 -0.09 28.55 8.04
N THR A 131 -0.35 28.71 9.34
CA THR A 131 0.55 28.24 10.39
C THR A 131 0.17 26.84 10.86
N HIS A 132 -1.11 26.51 10.71
CA HIS A 132 -1.72 25.26 11.11
C HIS A 132 -2.51 24.68 9.94
N LEU A 133 -2.45 23.37 9.77
CA LEU A 133 -3.20 22.67 8.74
C LEU A 133 -3.88 21.43 9.35
N SER A 134 -5.19 21.27 9.15
CA SER A 134 -5.92 20.04 9.53
C SER A 134 -6.47 19.34 8.31
N LEU A 135 -6.20 18.03 8.16
CA LEU A 135 -6.64 17.26 7.01
C LEU A 135 -6.72 15.74 7.28
N PRO A 136 -7.42 14.95 6.45
CA PRO A 136 -7.32 13.50 6.49
C PRO A 136 -5.91 13.00 6.15
N SER A 137 -5.46 11.90 6.77
CA SER A 137 -4.14 11.29 6.52
C SER A 137 -3.92 10.97 5.03
N ALA A 138 -4.94 10.45 4.33
CA ALA A 138 -4.84 10.16 2.89
C ALA A 138 -4.53 11.40 2.05
N LEU A 139 -5.11 12.54 2.43
CA LEU A 139 -4.83 13.82 1.78
C LEU A 139 -3.40 14.29 2.08
N LEU A 140 -2.91 14.08 3.31
CA LEU A 140 -1.55 14.44 3.71
C LEU A 140 -0.52 13.76 2.82
N TRP A 141 -0.64 12.45 2.63
CA TRP A 141 0.28 11.69 1.79
C TRP A 141 0.22 12.11 0.33
N ARG A 142 -1.00 12.43 -0.15
CA ARG A 142 -1.19 12.95 -1.50
C ARG A 142 -0.51 14.30 -1.70
N LEU A 143 -0.58 15.20 -0.71
CA LEU A 143 0.06 16.52 -0.77
C LEU A 143 1.58 16.43 -0.63
N SER A 144 2.08 15.65 0.34
CA SER A 144 3.53 15.51 0.59
C SER A 144 4.27 14.82 -0.56
N GLY A 145 3.59 13.99 -1.34
CA GLY A 145 4.15 13.33 -2.52
C GLY A 145 4.06 14.11 -3.83
N GLN A 146 3.58 15.36 -3.85
CA GLN A 146 3.40 16.10 -5.09
C GLN A 146 4.75 16.53 -5.72
N PRO A 147 4.98 16.28 -7.02
CA PRO A 147 6.23 16.65 -7.70
C PRO A 147 6.49 18.16 -7.85
N GLY A 148 5.59 19.03 -7.37
CA GLY A 148 5.74 20.49 -7.37
C GLY A 148 5.77 21.12 -5.97
N LEU A 149 5.78 20.32 -4.89
CA LEU A 149 5.63 20.83 -3.52
C LEU A 149 6.62 21.95 -3.17
N ALA A 150 7.87 21.81 -3.59
CA ALA A 150 8.94 22.77 -3.33
C ALA A 150 8.75 24.15 -4.01
N ALA A 151 7.82 24.27 -4.95
CA ALA A 151 7.48 25.54 -5.59
C ALA A 151 6.56 26.42 -4.74
N HIS A 152 5.92 25.85 -3.70
CA HIS A 152 5.01 26.58 -2.81
C HIS A 152 5.74 27.03 -1.53
N ASP A 153 5.55 28.29 -1.12
CA ASP A 153 6.11 28.80 0.13
C ASP A 153 5.28 28.34 1.33
N LEU A 154 5.74 27.26 1.98
CA LEU A 154 5.15 26.70 3.20
C LEU A 154 5.93 27.07 4.47
N ALA A 155 6.85 28.05 4.43
CA ALA A 155 7.73 28.36 5.57
C ALA A 155 6.98 28.87 6.82
N ALA A 156 5.72 29.30 6.67
CA ALA A 156 4.87 29.70 7.79
C ALA A 156 4.24 28.49 8.52
N LEU A 157 4.19 27.31 7.90
CA LEU A 157 3.53 26.13 8.42
C LEU A 157 4.34 25.55 9.58
N ARG A 158 3.70 25.37 10.74
CA ARG A 158 4.36 24.93 11.97
C ARG A 158 3.87 23.56 12.43
N LEU A 159 2.56 23.34 12.29
CA LEU A 159 1.89 22.13 12.76
C LEU A 159 0.86 21.67 11.73
N VAL A 160 0.89 20.37 11.45
CA VAL A 160 -0.11 19.68 10.65
C VAL A 160 -0.78 18.62 11.51
N LEU A 161 -2.09 18.78 11.71
CA LEU A 161 -2.95 17.83 12.38
C LEU A 161 -3.57 16.91 11.32
N HIS A 162 -3.24 15.62 11.37
CA HIS A 162 -3.81 14.68 10.41
C HIS A 162 -4.65 13.60 11.09
N VAL A 163 -5.81 13.33 10.49
CA VAL A 163 -6.84 12.44 11.04
C VAL A 163 -6.97 11.21 10.15
N GLY A 164 -6.92 10.01 10.74
CA GLY A 164 -7.07 8.77 9.98
C GLY A 164 -6.52 7.56 10.72
N PRO A 165 -6.17 6.49 10.00
CA PRO A 165 -5.45 5.37 10.58
C PRO A 165 -4.07 5.81 11.10
N GLU A 166 -3.58 5.10 12.11
CA GLU A 166 -2.24 5.28 12.63
C GLU A 166 -1.21 5.12 11.50
N PRO A 167 -0.42 6.17 11.22
CA PRO A 167 0.49 6.19 10.10
C PRO A 167 1.73 5.34 10.37
N ARG A 168 2.42 4.93 9.32
CA ARG A 168 3.76 4.35 9.48
C ARG A 168 4.73 5.46 9.84
N GLN A 169 5.72 5.12 10.65
CA GLN A 169 6.73 6.08 11.08
C GLN A 169 7.51 6.68 9.91
N GLU A 170 7.79 5.88 8.87
CA GLU A 170 8.46 6.32 7.63
C GLU A 170 7.65 7.36 6.85
N ASP A 171 6.33 7.15 6.71
CA ASP A 171 5.44 8.08 6.00
C ASP A 171 5.37 9.44 6.73
N VAL A 172 5.35 9.40 8.07
CA VAL A 172 5.41 10.60 8.91
C VAL A 172 6.73 11.34 8.68
N TYR A 173 7.88 10.65 8.69
CA TYR A 173 9.16 11.31 8.44
C TYR A 173 9.25 11.91 7.05
N ALA A 174 8.83 11.18 6.01
CA ALA A 174 8.83 11.69 4.65
C ALA A 174 7.95 12.95 4.52
N ALA A 175 6.79 12.99 5.17
CA ALA A 175 5.92 14.15 5.14
C ALA A 175 6.42 15.32 6.02
N VAL A 176 7.08 15.06 7.16
CA VAL A 176 7.77 16.10 7.95
C VAL A 176 8.84 16.77 7.09
N ASP A 177 9.68 15.97 6.42
CA ASP A 177 10.76 16.47 5.56
C ASP A 177 10.20 17.26 4.37
N ALA A 178 9.11 16.77 3.77
CA ALA A 178 8.49 17.41 2.61
C ALA A 178 7.80 18.74 2.95
N LEU A 179 7.10 18.82 4.10
CA LEU A 179 6.31 20.00 4.48
C LEU A 179 7.06 20.97 5.39
N GLY A 180 8.16 20.56 6.02
CA GLY A 180 8.91 21.36 6.98
C GLY A 180 8.15 21.67 8.27
N ALA A 181 7.15 20.87 8.63
CA ALA A 181 6.24 21.11 9.75
C ALA A 181 6.16 19.91 10.71
N VAL A 182 5.83 20.18 11.97
CA VAL A 182 5.56 19.11 12.95
C VAL A 182 4.25 18.42 12.57
N LEU A 183 4.27 17.09 12.52
CA LEU A 183 3.07 16.29 12.31
C LEU A 183 2.52 15.79 13.64
N ALA A 184 1.24 16.01 13.88
CA ALA A 184 0.52 15.45 15.01
C ALA A 184 -0.65 14.61 14.51
N HIS A 185 -0.59 13.31 14.82
CA HIS A 185 -1.66 12.39 14.50
C HIS A 185 -2.80 12.54 15.50
N VAL A 186 -3.98 12.90 14.99
CA VAL A 186 -5.20 12.96 15.79
C VAL A 186 -6.02 11.71 15.49
N ARG A 187 -6.17 10.86 16.50
CA ARG A 187 -7.17 9.79 16.48
C ARG A 187 -8.53 10.44 16.75
N ALA A 188 -9.50 10.21 15.88
CA ALA A 188 -10.90 10.49 16.19
C ALA A 188 -11.39 9.35 17.10
N PRO A 189 -11.44 9.56 18.44
CA PRO A 189 -11.74 8.48 19.35
C PRO A 189 -13.16 7.97 19.08
N ASP A 190 -13.33 6.66 19.11
CA ASP A 190 -14.63 5.96 19.05
C ASP A 190 -15.38 6.10 17.71
N SER A 191 -14.67 6.43 16.63
CA SER A 191 -15.23 6.30 15.29
C SER A 191 -15.37 4.83 14.88
N ASN A 192 -16.39 4.52 14.07
CA ASN A 192 -16.56 3.18 13.49
C ASN A 192 -15.34 2.75 12.66
N ALA A 193 -14.68 3.70 11.98
CA ALA A 193 -13.46 3.45 11.22
C ALA A 193 -12.28 3.04 12.13
N GLU A 194 -12.10 3.71 13.29
CA GLU A 194 -11.06 3.35 14.25
C GLU A 194 -11.31 1.97 14.89
N ALA A 195 -12.55 1.66 15.25
CA ALA A 195 -12.92 0.31 15.71
C ALA A 195 -12.66 -0.74 14.61
N ALA A 196 -13.05 -0.39 13.38
CA ALA A 196 -12.67 -0.98 12.09
C ALA A 196 -11.21 -1.46 12.05
N ASP A 197 -10.32 -0.48 12.13
CA ASP A 197 -8.89 -0.64 11.95
C ASP A 197 -8.23 -1.34 13.13
N ARG A 198 -8.67 -1.07 14.37
CA ARG A 198 -8.21 -1.80 15.56
C ARG A 198 -8.52 -3.29 15.43
N ARG A 199 -9.74 -3.62 14.97
CA ARG A 199 -10.12 -5.01 14.73
C ARG A 199 -9.29 -5.64 13.62
N LEU A 200 -9.05 -4.94 12.51
CA LEU A 200 -8.18 -5.47 11.44
C LEU A 200 -6.74 -5.74 11.92
N ARG A 201 -6.16 -4.84 12.72
CA ARG A 201 -4.83 -5.04 13.33
C ARG A 201 -4.80 -6.23 14.29
N ALA A 202 -5.82 -6.37 15.13
CA ALA A 202 -5.94 -7.51 16.03
C ALA A 202 -6.10 -8.83 15.25
N ASP A 203 -6.93 -8.84 14.20
CA ASP A 203 -7.11 -10.00 13.32
C ASP A 203 -5.80 -10.38 12.62
N ALA A 204 -5.02 -9.40 12.13
CA ALA A 204 -3.71 -9.62 11.53
C ALA A 204 -2.68 -10.17 12.53
N ALA A 205 -2.63 -9.64 13.76
CA ALA A 205 -1.75 -10.15 14.81
C ALA A 205 -2.11 -11.60 15.17
N ASN A 206 -3.41 -11.90 15.32
CA ASN A 206 -3.89 -13.26 15.55
C ASN A 206 -3.56 -14.21 14.38
N ALA A 207 -3.64 -13.72 13.14
CA ALA A 207 -3.30 -14.48 11.96
C ALA A 207 -1.81 -14.82 11.86
N SER A 208 -0.93 -13.85 12.14
CA SER A 208 0.51 -14.09 12.28
C SER A 208 0.78 -15.10 13.40
N ALA A 209 0.13 -14.94 14.56
CA ALA A 209 0.24 -15.87 15.68
C ALA A 209 -0.31 -17.26 15.36
N ALA A 210 -1.27 -17.42 14.45
CA ALA A 210 -1.75 -18.73 14.00
C ALA A 210 -0.78 -19.41 13.01
N ALA A 211 -0.04 -18.60 12.25
CA ALA A 211 0.93 -19.04 11.25
C ALA A 211 2.34 -19.30 11.81
N TRP A 212 2.62 -18.89 13.05
CA TRP A 212 3.95 -18.92 13.68
C TRP A 212 4.70 -20.25 13.52
N LYS A 213 4.00 -21.39 13.63
CA LYS A 213 4.59 -22.73 13.56
C LYS A 213 5.28 -23.03 12.23
N TYR A 214 4.88 -22.34 11.16
CA TYR A 214 5.47 -22.49 9.83
C TYR A 214 6.75 -21.66 9.65
N GLY A 215 7.05 -20.75 10.57
CA GLY A 215 8.31 -19.99 10.60
C GLY A 215 9.35 -20.56 11.57
N ILE A 216 9.04 -21.61 12.33
CA ILE A 216 9.98 -22.20 13.29
C ILE A 216 11.20 -22.73 12.53
N GLY A 217 12.39 -22.33 12.96
CA GLY A 217 13.66 -22.75 12.37
C GLY A 217 14.08 -21.98 11.13
N VAL A 218 13.21 -21.14 10.56
CA VAL A 218 13.55 -20.29 9.41
C VAL A 218 14.18 -18.99 9.89
N THR A 219 15.44 -18.75 9.51
CA THR A 219 16.17 -17.53 9.88
C THR A 219 16.23 -16.53 8.73
N ALA A 220 16.41 -15.24 9.05
CA ALA A 220 16.57 -14.21 8.03
C ALA A 220 17.83 -14.43 7.16
N GLU A 221 18.93 -14.84 7.79
CA GLU A 221 20.19 -15.19 7.12
C GLU A 221 19.99 -16.34 6.12
N GLN A 222 19.35 -17.43 6.54
CA GLN A 222 19.06 -18.58 5.68
C GLN A 222 18.24 -18.18 4.45
N VAL A 223 17.20 -17.35 4.62
CA VAL A 223 16.35 -16.89 3.50
C VAL A 223 17.12 -15.97 2.56
N HIS A 224 17.95 -15.08 3.09
CA HIS A 224 18.81 -14.20 2.29
C HIS A 224 19.84 -14.99 1.48
N ASP A 225 20.55 -15.91 2.12
CA ASP A 225 21.54 -16.77 1.48
C ASP A 225 20.92 -17.62 0.39
N PHE A 226 19.80 -18.29 0.69
CA PHE A 226 19.05 -19.05 -0.30
C PHE A 226 18.66 -18.18 -1.50
N GLY A 227 18.11 -16.99 -1.26
CA GLY A 227 17.72 -16.06 -2.31
C GLY A 227 18.88 -15.70 -3.23
N ALA A 228 20.01 -15.27 -2.64
CA ALA A 228 21.20 -14.88 -3.39
C ALA A 228 21.81 -16.05 -4.18
N GLN A 229 21.84 -17.26 -3.60
CA GLN A 229 22.37 -18.46 -4.24
C GLN A 229 21.45 -18.95 -5.37
N LEU A 230 20.13 -18.93 -5.16
CA LEU A 230 19.15 -19.24 -6.19
C LEU A 230 19.27 -18.28 -7.37
N ASP A 231 19.31 -16.98 -7.10
CA ASP A 231 19.40 -15.94 -8.12
C ASP A 231 20.69 -16.10 -8.95
N ARG A 232 21.82 -16.38 -8.29
CA ARG A 232 23.09 -16.71 -8.96
C ARG A 232 22.97 -17.93 -9.86
N ALA A 233 22.37 -19.02 -9.38
CA ALA A 233 22.24 -20.26 -10.13
C ALA A 233 21.31 -20.10 -11.35
N VAL A 234 20.20 -19.36 -11.18
CA VAL A 234 19.28 -19.00 -12.26
C VAL A 234 20.02 -18.20 -13.33
N LEU A 235 20.65 -17.09 -12.95
CA LEU A 235 21.33 -16.20 -13.89
C LEU A 235 22.48 -16.91 -14.62
N ALA A 236 23.24 -17.76 -13.92
CA ALA A 236 24.29 -18.59 -14.52
C ALA A 236 23.72 -19.53 -15.59
N ALA A 237 22.58 -20.17 -15.32
CA ALA A 237 21.91 -21.04 -16.28
C ALA A 237 21.39 -20.27 -17.51
N LEU A 238 20.83 -19.06 -17.31
CA LEU A 238 20.38 -18.19 -18.41
C LEU A 238 21.56 -17.77 -19.30
N LEU A 239 22.65 -17.26 -18.69
CA LEU A 239 23.84 -16.82 -19.41
C LEU A 239 24.49 -17.97 -20.19
N HIS A 240 24.68 -19.12 -19.53
CA HIS A 240 25.25 -20.30 -20.16
C HIS A 240 24.43 -20.77 -21.38
N THR A 241 23.09 -20.76 -21.27
CA THR A 241 22.20 -21.13 -22.38
C THR A 241 22.42 -20.25 -23.61
N LEU A 242 22.64 -18.94 -23.42
CA LEU A 242 22.92 -18.02 -24.53
C LEU A 242 24.34 -18.26 -25.09
N GLN A 243 25.33 -18.42 -24.23
CA GLN A 243 26.74 -18.58 -24.61
C GLN A 243 27.05 -19.92 -25.29
N GLN A 244 26.24 -20.97 -25.04
CA GLN A 244 26.33 -22.25 -25.75
C GLN A 244 26.23 -22.10 -27.29
N ASN A 245 25.64 -20.99 -27.76
CA ASN A 245 25.51 -20.67 -29.18
C ASN A 245 26.56 -19.65 -29.67
N GLY A 246 27.63 -19.40 -28.91
CA GLY A 246 28.79 -18.61 -29.33
C GLY A 246 28.63 -17.08 -29.24
N VAL A 247 27.59 -16.58 -28.57
CA VAL A 247 27.38 -15.15 -28.32
C VAL A 247 27.70 -14.77 -26.88
N LEU A 248 27.99 -13.49 -26.61
CA LEU A 248 28.25 -12.95 -25.28
C LEU A 248 29.46 -13.60 -24.55
N THR A 249 30.38 -14.22 -25.28
CA THR A 249 31.59 -14.85 -24.73
C THR A 249 32.80 -13.92 -24.73
N ASP A 250 32.86 -12.98 -25.67
CA ASP A 250 33.94 -12.00 -25.78
C ASP A 250 33.57 -10.68 -25.08
N PRO A 251 34.29 -10.27 -24.02
CA PRO A 251 34.03 -9.03 -23.31
C PRO A 251 34.34 -7.76 -24.13
N ALA A 252 35.16 -7.85 -25.17
CA ALA A 252 35.46 -6.73 -26.05
C ALA A 252 34.36 -6.48 -27.09
N ARG A 253 33.57 -7.52 -27.43
CA ARG A 253 32.55 -7.47 -28.47
C ARG A 253 31.18 -7.07 -27.93
N GLY A 254 30.56 -6.11 -28.61
CA GLY A 254 29.13 -5.80 -28.44
C GLY A 254 28.28 -6.63 -29.40
N TYR A 255 27.19 -7.19 -28.88
CA TYR A 255 26.21 -7.97 -29.62
C TYR A 255 24.87 -7.21 -29.59
N PRO A 256 24.34 -6.74 -30.73
CA PRO A 256 22.98 -6.23 -30.82
C PRO A 256 21.97 -7.30 -30.38
N GLU A 257 20.86 -6.89 -29.76
CA GLU A 257 19.80 -7.81 -29.32
C GLU A 257 19.37 -8.79 -30.42
N ALA A 258 19.15 -8.30 -31.63
CA ALA A 258 18.75 -9.12 -32.78
C ALA A 258 19.79 -10.18 -33.15
N GLU A 259 21.09 -9.87 -33.00
CA GLU A 259 22.18 -10.83 -33.24
C GLU A 259 22.17 -11.94 -32.18
N VAL A 260 21.98 -11.58 -30.90
CA VAL A 260 21.89 -12.57 -29.81
C VAL A 260 20.70 -13.51 -30.04
N LEU A 261 19.52 -12.96 -30.37
CA LEU A 261 18.32 -13.75 -30.63
C LEU A 261 18.48 -14.68 -31.84
N ALA A 262 19.14 -14.21 -32.90
CA ALA A 262 19.38 -15.00 -34.10
C ALA A 262 20.40 -16.12 -33.85
N ALA A 263 21.54 -15.81 -33.22
CA ALA A 263 22.59 -16.78 -32.96
C ALA A 263 22.15 -17.87 -31.98
N ALA A 264 21.39 -17.51 -30.94
CA ALA A 264 20.81 -18.47 -30.00
C ALA A 264 19.58 -19.23 -30.56
N MET A 265 19.26 -19.06 -31.86
CA MET A 265 18.16 -19.72 -32.55
C MET A 265 16.80 -19.53 -31.85
N VAL A 266 16.56 -18.34 -31.30
CA VAL A 266 15.35 -18.04 -30.53
C VAL A 266 14.15 -17.92 -31.46
N THR A 267 13.15 -18.78 -31.24
CA THR A 267 11.89 -18.72 -31.99
C THR A 267 11.14 -17.42 -31.74
N PRO A 268 10.34 -16.89 -32.70
CA PRO A 268 9.59 -15.65 -32.53
C PRO A 268 8.74 -15.60 -31.25
N ALA A 269 8.09 -16.72 -30.91
CA ALA A 269 7.26 -16.84 -29.70
C ALA A 269 8.06 -16.69 -28.40
N GLN A 270 9.36 -16.98 -28.40
CA GLN A 270 10.21 -16.96 -27.21
C GLN A 270 11.08 -15.68 -27.11
N ARG A 271 11.06 -14.79 -28.11
CA ARG A 271 11.85 -13.55 -28.07
C ARG A 271 11.55 -12.66 -26.86
N PRO A 272 10.29 -12.39 -26.47
CA PRO A 272 10.02 -11.56 -25.29
C PRO A 272 10.63 -12.13 -24.01
N ARG A 273 10.67 -13.46 -23.89
CA ARG A 273 11.29 -14.16 -22.76
C ARG A 273 12.80 -13.94 -22.73
N VAL A 274 13.48 -14.14 -23.86
CA VAL A 274 14.95 -13.97 -23.94
C VAL A 274 15.37 -12.51 -23.76
N VAL A 275 14.59 -11.54 -24.27
CA VAL A 275 14.83 -10.11 -24.02
C VAL A 275 14.80 -9.81 -22.52
N ARG A 276 13.82 -10.37 -21.78
CA ARG A 276 13.78 -10.24 -20.31
C ARG A 276 14.99 -10.88 -19.63
N TRP A 277 15.51 -11.99 -20.16
CA TRP A 277 16.75 -12.58 -19.64
C TRP A 277 17.93 -11.64 -19.82
N LEU A 278 18.08 -11.02 -21.00
CA LEU A 278 19.15 -10.05 -21.26
C LEU A 278 19.06 -8.84 -20.33
N ASP A 279 17.84 -8.34 -20.10
CA ASP A 279 17.60 -7.26 -19.16
C ASP A 279 17.96 -7.64 -17.72
N ALA A 280 17.56 -8.84 -17.27
CA ALA A 280 17.90 -9.34 -15.93
C ALA A 280 19.42 -9.53 -15.78
N LEU A 281 20.07 -10.19 -16.73
CA LEU A 281 21.51 -10.39 -16.74
C LEU A 281 22.27 -9.06 -16.72
N ALA A 282 21.79 -8.03 -17.42
CA ALA A 282 22.37 -6.68 -17.38
C ALA A 282 22.14 -5.98 -16.03
N ARG A 283 20.93 -6.04 -15.47
CA ARG A 283 20.62 -5.46 -14.14
C ARG A 283 21.48 -6.06 -13.02
N HIS A 284 21.76 -7.37 -13.11
CA HIS A 284 22.59 -8.08 -12.14
C HIS A 284 24.09 -8.05 -12.48
N GLY A 285 24.52 -7.23 -13.44
CA GLY A 285 25.93 -6.97 -13.74
C GLY A 285 26.68 -8.09 -14.46
N LEU A 286 25.98 -9.11 -14.96
CA LEU A 286 26.58 -10.19 -15.75
C LEU A 286 26.78 -9.79 -17.22
N LEU A 287 25.99 -8.82 -17.69
CA LEU A 287 26.16 -8.18 -19.00
C LEU A 287 26.28 -6.67 -18.82
N THR A 288 26.97 -6.01 -19.73
CA THR A 288 26.87 -4.56 -19.89
C THR A 288 25.87 -4.24 -20.99
N ARG A 289 24.84 -3.46 -20.69
CA ARG A 289 23.89 -2.93 -21.69
C ARG A 289 24.27 -1.50 -22.08
N ARG A 290 24.31 -1.22 -23.38
CA ARG A 290 24.44 0.14 -23.93
C ARG A 290 23.34 0.40 -24.95
N ASP A 291 22.97 1.65 -25.12
CA ASP A 291 22.10 2.06 -26.21
C ASP A 291 22.90 2.04 -27.53
N GLY A 292 22.42 1.29 -28.52
CA GLY A 292 22.99 1.19 -29.87
C GLY A 292 22.27 2.06 -30.90
N GLY A 293 21.36 2.94 -30.46
CA GLY A 293 20.58 3.82 -31.34
C GLY A 293 19.67 3.03 -32.26
N ALA A 294 19.84 3.19 -33.58
CA ALA A 294 18.98 2.55 -34.59
C ALA A 294 19.05 1.01 -34.59
N GLN A 295 20.08 0.42 -33.98
CA GLN A 295 20.26 -1.04 -33.88
C GLN A 295 19.63 -1.64 -32.61
N GLY A 296 19.05 -0.81 -31.74
CA GLY A 296 18.54 -1.22 -30.44
C GLY A 296 19.65 -1.43 -29.40
N PRO A 297 19.34 -2.06 -28.26
CA PRO A 297 20.31 -2.27 -27.19
C PRO A 297 21.43 -3.23 -27.61
N VAL A 298 22.66 -2.87 -27.21
CA VAL A 298 23.87 -3.68 -27.45
C VAL A 298 24.36 -4.22 -26.12
N PHE A 299 24.61 -5.53 -26.10
CA PHE A 299 25.03 -6.27 -24.92
C PHE A 299 26.49 -6.72 -25.04
N ARG A 300 27.26 -6.58 -23.97
CA ARG A 300 28.60 -7.16 -23.86
C ARG A 300 28.59 -8.18 -22.74
N GLY A 301 29.10 -9.36 -23.03
CA GLY A 301 29.27 -10.43 -22.05
C GLY A 301 30.69 -10.49 -21.50
N GLY A 302 31.11 -11.69 -21.13
CA GLY A 302 32.43 -11.97 -20.59
C GLY A 302 32.66 -13.47 -20.52
N PRO A 303 33.78 -13.92 -19.92
CA PRO A 303 33.97 -15.33 -19.63
C PRO A 303 32.80 -15.77 -18.74
N GLY A 304 31.89 -16.56 -19.30
CA GLY A 304 30.72 -17.03 -18.57
C GLY A 304 30.88 -18.48 -18.14
N PRO A 305 29.94 -18.94 -17.31
CA PRO A 305 30.11 -20.17 -16.59
C PRO A 305 30.09 -21.36 -17.53
N ASP A 306 31.00 -22.31 -17.35
CA ASP A 306 30.94 -23.59 -18.04
C ASP A 306 29.81 -24.47 -17.47
N ALA A 307 29.56 -25.63 -18.10
CA ALA A 307 28.49 -26.52 -17.68
C ALA A 307 28.71 -27.10 -16.26
N ALA A 308 29.95 -27.22 -15.79
CA ALA A 308 30.26 -27.66 -14.44
C ALA A 308 29.99 -26.53 -13.43
N GLU A 309 30.43 -25.32 -13.71
CA GLU A 309 30.19 -24.13 -12.88
C GLU A 309 28.69 -23.85 -12.71
N VAL A 310 27.89 -23.99 -13.79
CA VAL A 310 26.43 -23.88 -13.67
C VAL A 310 25.86 -24.96 -12.74
N ARG A 311 26.32 -26.21 -12.83
CA ARG A 311 25.85 -27.29 -11.94
C ARG A 311 26.22 -27.01 -10.49
N GLU A 312 27.45 -26.57 -10.26
CA GLU A 312 27.98 -26.24 -8.94
C GLU A 312 27.27 -25.03 -8.32
N ALA A 313 26.82 -24.06 -9.13
CA ALA A 313 26.06 -22.91 -8.66
C ALA A 313 24.73 -23.28 -7.99
N TRP A 314 24.12 -24.42 -8.36
CA TRP A 314 22.88 -24.90 -7.74
C TRP A 314 23.11 -25.58 -6.38
N ARG A 315 24.33 -26.02 -6.05
CA ARG A 315 24.60 -26.79 -4.83
C ARG A 315 24.30 -25.98 -3.56
N PRO A 316 24.81 -24.76 -3.36
CA PRO A 316 24.52 -23.98 -2.15
C PRO A 316 23.02 -23.77 -1.96
N ALA A 317 22.29 -23.38 -3.02
CA ALA A 317 20.85 -23.18 -2.95
C ALA A 317 20.09 -24.47 -2.57
N ALA A 318 20.56 -25.63 -3.03
CA ALA A 318 19.98 -26.92 -2.67
C ALA A 318 20.27 -27.31 -1.21
N GLU A 319 21.49 -27.04 -0.72
CA GLU A 319 21.88 -27.28 0.67
C GLU A 319 21.06 -26.41 1.63
N THR A 320 20.98 -25.10 1.38
CA THR A 320 20.18 -24.18 2.20
C THR A 320 18.69 -24.49 2.13
N TRP A 321 18.18 -24.95 0.97
CA TRP A 321 16.78 -25.38 0.83
C TRP A 321 16.47 -26.65 1.60
N ALA A 322 17.40 -27.62 1.59
CA ALA A 322 17.26 -28.89 2.32
C ALA A 322 17.23 -28.70 3.84
N ASP A 323 17.79 -27.59 4.34
CA ASP A 323 17.78 -27.20 5.75
C ASP A 323 16.42 -26.59 6.21
N GLY A 324 15.31 -27.06 5.63
CA GLY A 324 13.96 -26.80 6.15
C GLY A 324 13.18 -25.65 5.51
N LEU A 325 13.64 -25.05 4.41
CA LEU A 325 12.88 -23.96 3.75
C LEU A 325 11.63 -24.44 3.01
N GLY A 326 11.62 -25.67 2.46
CA GLY A 326 10.45 -26.17 1.76
C GLY A 326 10.63 -27.55 1.12
N PRO A 327 9.60 -28.04 0.40
CA PRO A 327 9.65 -29.36 -0.20
C PRO A 327 10.68 -29.43 -1.34
N ALA A 328 11.53 -30.45 -1.35
CA ALA A 328 12.58 -30.66 -2.37
C ALA A 328 12.04 -30.60 -3.82
N ALA A 329 10.82 -31.10 -4.04
CA ALA A 329 10.16 -31.11 -5.33
C ALA A 329 9.97 -29.71 -5.95
N ALA A 330 9.89 -28.65 -5.13
CA ALA A 330 9.76 -27.28 -5.62
C ALA A 330 11.06 -26.79 -6.28
N LEU A 331 12.20 -26.91 -5.59
CA LEU A 331 13.50 -26.52 -6.15
C LEU A 331 13.90 -27.40 -7.35
N ASP A 332 13.64 -28.70 -7.27
CA ASP A 332 13.93 -29.63 -8.36
C ASP A 332 13.18 -29.30 -9.65
N ARG A 333 11.99 -28.70 -9.54
CA ARG A 333 11.22 -28.21 -10.69
C ARG A 333 11.98 -27.11 -11.43
N VAL A 334 12.52 -26.13 -10.70
CA VAL A 334 13.31 -25.03 -11.27
C VAL A 334 14.60 -25.57 -11.88
N ARG A 335 15.32 -26.46 -11.18
CA ARG A 335 16.53 -27.11 -11.70
C ARG A 335 16.28 -27.88 -13.00
N ARG A 336 15.21 -28.67 -13.06
CA ARG A 336 14.79 -29.37 -14.29
C ARG A 336 14.37 -28.40 -15.39
N GLY A 337 13.75 -27.28 -15.03
CA GLY A 337 13.45 -26.19 -15.96
C GLY A 337 14.71 -25.60 -16.59
N ALA A 338 15.75 -25.36 -15.78
CA ALA A 338 17.04 -24.81 -16.24
C ALA A 338 17.69 -25.70 -17.31
N LEU A 339 17.61 -27.03 -17.15
CA LEU A 339 18.13 -27.99 -18.12
C LEU A 339 17.36 -28.01 -19.45
N ARG A 340 16.13 -27.48 -19.48
CA ARG A 340 15.26 -27.44 -20.66
C ARG A 340 15.34 -26.13 -21.43
N LEU A 341 16.04 -25.12 -20.91
CA LEU A 341 16.11 -23.78 -21.51
C LEU A 341 16.56 -23.78 -22.99
N PRO A 342 17.59 -24.54 -23.41
CA PRO A 342 17.98 -24.57 -24.82
C PRO A 342 16.84 -25.05 -25.73
N ARG A 343 16.14 -26.13 -25.33
CA ARG A 343 15.00 -26.69 -26.08
C ARG A 343 13.79 -25.76 -26.07
N LEU A 344 13.59 -25.04 -24.98
CA LEU A 344 12.53 -24.06 -24.81
C LEU A 344 12.70 -22.90 -25.81
N ILE A 345 13.87 -22.25 -25.84
CA ILE A 345 14.07 -21.07 -26.71
C ILE A 345 14.06 -21.43 -28.20
N THR A 346 14.48 -22.64 -28.55
CA THR A 346 14.42 -23.17 -29.93
C THR A 346 13.04 -23.74 -30.29
N GLY A 347 12.05 -23.69 -29.39
CA GLY A 347 10.69 -24.20 -29.63
C GLY A 347 10.59 -25.72 -29.76
N GLN A 348 11.64 -26.47 -29.40
CA GLN A 348 11.60 -27.94 -29.33
C GLN A 348 10.75 -28.42 -28.15
N GLU A 349 10.49 -27.54 -27.18
CA GLU A 349 9.66 -27.82 -26.03
C GLU A 349 8.75 -26.63 -25.70
N ALA A 350 7.49 -26.91 -25.36
CA ALA A 350 6.55 -25.87 -24.97
C ALA A 350 6.87 -25.32 -23.57
N PRO A 351 6.62 -24.01 -23.32
CA PRO A 351 6.63 -23.47 -21.98
C PRO A 351 5.61 -24.23 -21.11
N ARG A 352 5.89 -24.33 -19.80
CA ARG A 352 4.93 -24.88 -18.83
C ARG A 352 4.35 -23.71 -18.04
N PRO A 353 3.19 -23.18 -18.43
CA PRO A 353 2.71 -21.92 -17.88
C PRO A 353 2.40 -21.98 -16.38
N ASP A 354 2.12 -23.13 -15.77
CA ASP A 354 1.50 -23.17 -14.43
C ASP A 354 2.47 -23.53 -13.28
N ALA A 355 3.67 -22.95 -13.26
CA ALA A 355 4.65 -23.22 -12.22
C ALA A 355 4.76 -22.05 -11.23
N SER A 356 4.22 -22.24 -10.02
CA SER A 356 4.41 -21.30 -8.91
C SER A 356 5.91 -21.11 -8.60
N PRO A 357 6.32 -19.90 -8.16
CA PRO A 357 7.71 -19.64 -7.77
C PRO A 357 8.20 -20.59 -6.68
N VAL A 358 9.49 -20.91 -6.65
CA VAL A 358 10.06 -21.79 -5.60
C VAL A 358 9.89 -21.17 -4.21
N ARG A 359 10.07 -19.85 -4.10
CA ARG A 359 9.91 -19.13 -2.83
C ARG A 359 8.45 -19.16 -2.33
N TRP A 360 7.47 -19.29 -3.23
CA TRP A 360 6.07 -19.49 -2.85
C TRP A 360 5.89 -20.78 -2.06
N ALA A 361 6.52 -21.88 -2.47
CA ALA A 361 6.41 -23.16 -1.79
C ALA A 361 6.91 -23.11 -0.34
N ALA A 362 7.91 -22.28 -0.05
CA ALA A 362 8.41 -22.03 1.30
C ALA A 362 7.43 -21.20 2.15
N SER A 363 6.83 -20.15 1.56
CA SER A 363 5.90 -19.27 2.26
C SER A 363 4.47 -19.79 2.35
N HIS A 364 4.10 -20.78 1.52
CA HIS A 364 2.71 -21.21 1.31
C HIS A 364 2.03 -21.65 2.61
N GLY A 365 2.72 -22.43 3.46
CA GLY A 365 2.19 -22.88 4.75
C GLY A 365 1.88 -21.72 5.69
N PHE A 366 2.80 -20.75 5.78
CA PHE A 366 2.64 -19.56 6.60
C PHE A 366 1.51 -18.66 6.08
N LEU A 367 1.57 -18.27 4.81
CA LEU A 367 0.60 -17.35 4.20
C LEU A 367 -0.80 -17.96 4.12
N GLY A 368 -0.91 -19.25 3.81
CA GLY A 368 -2.19 -19.97 3.82
C GLY A 368 -2.80 -20.07 5.23
N ALA A 369 -1.98 -20.28 6.27
CA ALA A 369 -2.46 -20.30 7.65
C ALA A 369 -2.91 -18.90 8.12
N ALA A 370 -2.16 -17.86 7.79
CA ALA A 370 -2.52 -16.48 8.08
C ALA A 370 -3.80 -16.07 7.35
N LEU A 371 -3.91 -16.36 6.05
CA LEU A 371 -5.12 -16.12 5.25
C LEU A 371 -6.34 -16.83 5.86
N GLY A 372 -6.21 -18.13 6.16
CA GLY A 372 -7.29 -18.90 6.77
C GLY A 372 -7.71 -18.35 8.14
N ALA A 373 -6.76 -17.84 8.95
CA ALA A 373 -7.06 -17.22 10.23
C ALA A 373 -7.81 -15.88 10.07
N LEU A 374 -7.43 -15.04 9.11
CA LEU A 374 -8.13 -13.78 8.80
C LEU A 374 -9.57 -14.02 8.34
N VAL A 375 -9.78 -14.99 7.45
CA VAL A 375 -11.13 -15.35 6.98
C VAL A 375 -11.97 -15.85 8.16
N ARG A 376 -11.44 -16.76 8.98
CA ARG A 376 -12.17 -17.26 10.15
C ARG A 376 -12.51 -16.16 11.15
N GLY A 377 -11.55 -15.28 11.49
CA GLY A 377 -11.81 -14.15 12.40
C GLY A 377 -12.84 -13.16 11.85
N THR A 378 -12.87 -12.99 10.52
CA THR A 378 -13.90 -12.18 9.86
C THR A 378 -15.28 -12.85 10.01
N ALA A 379 -15.39 -14.15 9.71
CA ALA A 379 -16.62 -14.90 9.84
C ALA A 379 -17.14 -14.99 11.29
N GLU A 380 -16.25 -15.10 12.27
CA GLU A 380 -16.62 -15.22 13.68
C GLU A 380 -17.23 -13.95 14.27
N ALA A 381 -16.85 -12.79 13.77
CA ALA A 381 -17.41 -11.52 14.22
C ALA A 381 -18.21 -10.80 13.12
N HIS A 382 -18.74 -11.56 12.16
CA HIS A 382 -19.80 -11.10 11.27
C HIS A 382 -21.12 -11.03 12.05
N GLN A 383 -21.74 -9.85 12.06
CA GLN A 383 -23.03 -9.60 12.71
C GLN A 383 -24.09 -9.09 11.72
N GLY A 384 -23.80 -9.16 10.42
CA GLY A 384 -24.70 -8.69 9.38
C GLY A 384 -25.99 -9.51 9.33
N PRO A 385 -27.08 -8.94 8.79
CA PRO A 385 -28.38 -9.61 8.69
C PRO A 385 -28.40 -10.74 7.64
N GLY A 386 -27.42 -10.77 6.74
CA GLY A 386 -27.24 -11.82 5.73
C GLY A 386 -25.97 -12.65 5.94
N PRO A 387 -25.78 -13.72 5.15
CA PRO A 387 -24.56 -14.53 5.21
C PRO A 387 -23.33 -13.68 4.86
N LEU A 388 -22.19 -14.03 5.45
CA LEU A 388 -20.90 -13.47 5.05
C LEU A 388 -20.58 -13.96 3.63
N ARG A 389 -20.43 -13.05 2.68
CA ARG A 389 -20.12 -13.38 1.28
C ARG A 389 -18.62 -13.25 1.05
N VAL A 390 -17.98 -14.38 0.73
CA VAL A 390 -16.54 -14.50 0.49
C VAL A 390 -16.31 -14.89 -0.97
N LEU A 391 -15.64 -14.02 -1.73
CA LEU A 391 -15.19 -14.30 -3.09
C LEU A 391 -13.70 -14.63 -3.08
N GLU A 392 -13.34 -15.79 -3.62
CA GLU A 392 -11.96 -16.17 -3.86
C GLU A 392 -11.72 -16.32 -5.36
N LEU A 393 -10.94 -15.39 -5.90
CA LEU A 393 -10.52 -15.39 -7.29
C LEU A 393 -9.27 -16.26 -7.39
N ASP A 394 -9.49 -17.54 -7.63
CA ASP A 394 -8.40 -18.50 -7.70
C ASP A 394 -7.69 -18.44 -9.06
N ALA A 395 -6.36 -18.46 -9.02
CA ALA A 395 -5.50 -18.55 -10.19
C ALA A 395 -4.79 -19.91 -10.28
N GLU A 396 -4.84 -20.75 -9.24
CA GLU A 396 -4.18 -22.07 -9.24
C GLU A 396 -5.16 -23.17 -8.84
N GLY A 397 -5.41 -24.13 -9.73
CA GLY A 397 -6.47 -25.16 -9.62
C GLY A 397 -6.30 -26.24 -8.53
N GLY A 398 -6.00 -25.85 -7.28
CA GLY A 398 -6.02 -26.69 -6.09
C GLY A 398 -7.29 -26.51 -5.23
N GLU A 399 -7.37 -27.20 -4.08
CA GLU A 399 -8.39 -26.89 -3.08
C GLU A 399 -8.06 -25.52 -2.44
N PRO A 400 -8.95 -24.53 -2.53
CA PRO A 400 -8.63 -23.19 -2.08
C PRO A 400 -8.34 -23.17 -0.58
N ALA A 401 -7.29 -22.43 -0.17
CA ALA A 401 -6.90 -22.32 1.23
C ALA A 401 -8.06 -21.85 2.13
N VAL A 402 -8.97 -21.07 1.55
CA VAL A 402 -10.16 -20.52 2.18
C VAL A 402 -11.25 -21.58 2.32
N ALA A 403 -11.54 -22.35 1.28
CA ALA A 403 -12.49 -23.46 1.34
C ALA A 403 -12.10 -24.45 2.44
N ARG A 404 -10.81 -24.81 2.53
CA ARG A 404 -10.28 -25.66 3.60
C ARG A 404 -10.40 -25.00 4.99
N ALA A 405 -10.13 -23.70 5.07
CA ALA A 405 -10.23 -22.94 6.32
C ALA A 405 -11.69 -22.82 6.83
N LEU A 406 -12.66 -22.76 5.92
CA LEU A 406 -14.09 -22.73 6.24
C LEU A 406 -14.64 -24.14 6.53
N ALA A 407 -14.18 -25.17 5.82
CA ALA A 407 -14.60 -26.55 6.02
C ALA A 407 -14.16 -27.15 7.37
N THR A 408 -13.02 -26.72 7.90
CA THR A 408 -12.51 -27.19 9.21
C THR A 408 -13.40 -26.76 10.39
N ARG A 409 -14.18 -25.69 10.24
CA ARG A 409 -15.24 -25.28 11.19
C ARG A 409 -16.40 -24.68 10.40
N PRO A 410 -17.32 -25.52 9.88
CA PRO A 410 -18.42 -25.04 9.05
C PRO A 410 -19.21 -23.97 9.79
N ARG A 411 -19.40 -22.82 9.15
CA ARG A 411 -20.26 -21.75 9.66
C ARG A 411 -21.50 -21.70 8.78
N PRO A 412 -22.71 -21.93 9.32
CA PRO A 412 -23.94 -22.02 8.52
C PRO A 412 -24.36 -20.69 7.87
N HIS A 413 -23.60 -19.61 8.07
CA HIS A 413 -23.88 -18.27 7.58
C HIS A 413 -22.73 -17.68 6.75
N THR A 414 -21.99 -18.52 6.02
CA THR A 414 -20.94 -18.08 5.10
C THR A 414 -21.17 -18.66 3.71
N GLU A 415 -21.22 -17.79 2.71
CA GLU A 415 -21.32 -18.13 1.29
C GLU A 415 -19.93 -17.95 0.65
N HIS A 416 -19.37 -19.02 0.10
CA HIS A 416 -18.10 -19.01 -0.62
C HIS A 416 -18.36 -19.06 -2.12
N HIS A 417 -17.75 -18.14 -2.84
CA HIS A 417 -17.87 -17.98 -4.29
C HIS A 417 -16.49 -18.09 -4.93
N SER A 418 -16.40 -18.83 -6.03
CA SER A 418 -15.19 -18.92 -6.87
C SER A 418 -15.22 -17.98 -8.07
N ALA A 419 -16.34 -17.30 -8.30
CA ALA A 419 -16.51 -16.34 -9.38
C ALA A 419 -17.51 -15.23 -8.99
N PRO A 420 -17.36 -14.00 -9.53
CA PRO A 420 -18.31 -12.92 -9.31
C PRO A 420 -19.71 -13.27 -9.84
N ASP A 421 -20.74 -13.03 -9.04
CA ASP A 421 -22.15 -13.23 -9.41
C ASP A 421 -22.90 -11.91 -9.68
N GLY A 422 -22.15 -10.81 -9.79
CA GLY A 422 -22.69 -9.45 -9.93
C GLY A 422 -23.03 -8.77 -8.61
N GLY A 423 -22.93 -9.49 -7.49
CA GLY A 423 -23.10 -8.94 -6.14
C GLY A 423 -21.84 -8.29 -5.57
N ARG A 424 -22.00 -7.71 -4.37
CA ARG A 424 -20.92 -7.19 -3.52
C ARG A 424 -20.54 -8.22 -2.46
N TYR A 425 -19.28 -8.24 -2.07
CA TYR A 425 -18.69 -9.22 -1.15
C TYR A 425 -18.12 -8.57 0.10
N ASP A 426 -18.24 -9.25 1.24
CA ASP A 426 -17.64 -8.80 2.50
C ASP A 426 -16.14 -9.05 2.53
N VAL A 427 -15.69 -10.13 1.88
CA VAL A 427 -14.29 -10.49 1.72
C VAL A 427 -14.00 -10.87 0.27
N VAL A 428 -13.01 -10.23 -0.34
CA VAL A 428 -12.46 -10.61 -1.64
C VAL A 428 -11.03 -11.09 -1.44
N ILE A 429 -10.70 -12.21 -2.05
CA ILE A 429 -9.40 -12.87 -1.93
C ILE A 429 -8.84 -13.04 -3.33
N ALA A 430 -7.60 -12.60 -3.53
CA ALA A 430 -6.93 -12.66 -4.82
C ALA A 430 -5.45 -12.98 -4.64
N SER A 431 -4.86 -13.59 -5.68
CA SER A 431 -3.42 -13.85 -5.75
C SER A 431 -2.83 -13.16 -6.97
N ALA A 432 -1.91 -12.23 -6.74
CA ALA A 432 -1.08 -11.63 -7.78
C ALA A 432 0.15 -12.51 -8.01
N GLY A 433 0.51 -12.72 -9.28
CA GLY A 433 1.62 -13.61 -9.67
C GLY A 433 1.19 -15.00 -10.14
N GLY A 434 -0.12 -15.26 -10.21
CA GLY A 434 -0.67 -16.39 -10.95
C GLY A 434 -0.60 -16.16 -12.46
N VAL A 435 -0.46 -17.24 -13.22
CA VAL A 435 -0.36 -17.20 -14.68
C VAL A 435 -1.75 -16.93 -15.26
N ALA A 436 -1.82 -16.04 -16.25
CA ALA A 436 -3.01 -15.81 -17.05
C ALA A 436 -3.36 -17.03 -17.91
N GLY A 437 -3.86 -18.10 -17.28
CA GLY A 437 -4.64 -19.15 -17.94
C GLY A 437 -6.07 -18.66 -18.20
N ALA A 438 -6.89 -19.46 -18.90
CA ALA A 438 -8.21 -19.13 -19.49
C ALA A 438 -9.35 -18.69 -18.51
N GLY A 439 -9.01 -18.08 -17.38
CA GLY A 439 -9.89 -17.47 -16.38
C GLY A 439 -9.14 -16.80 -15.22
N GLY A 440 -7.81 -16.82 -15.17
CA GLY A 440 -7.00 -16.24 -14.09
C GLY A 440 -6.49 -14.84 -14.43
N LEU A 441 -6.72 -13.87 -13.55
CA LEU A 441 -6.20 -12.50 -13.71
C LEU A 441 -4.75 -12.45 -13.22
N ALA A 442 -3.81 -12.17 -14.13
CA ALA A 442 -2.50 -11.67 -13.73
C ALA A 442 -2.72 -10.27 -13.15
N VAL A 443 -2.84 -10.18 -11.83
CA VAL A 443 -3.17 -8.92 -11.14
C VAL A 443 -1.98 -7.96 -11.23
N GLU A 444 -2.16 -6.86 -11.95
CA GLU A 444 -1.28 -5.69 -11.99
C GLU A 444 -1.74 -4.66 -10.96
N PRO A 445 -0.86 -4.13 -10.08
CA PRO A 445 -1.25 -3.29 -8.96
C PRO A 445 -2.14 -2.11 -9.36
N VAL A 446 -1.72 -1.33 -10.36
CA VAL A 446 -2.40 -0.08 -10.74
C VAL A 446 -3.71 -0.35 -11.50
N GLN A 447 -3.78 -1.44 -12.26
CA GLN A 447 -4.91 -1.71 -13.16
C GLN A 447 -6.02 -2.49 -12.47
N ASP A 448 -5.67 -3.51 -11.67
CA ASP A 448 -6.65 -4.49 -11.20
C ASP A 448 -7.14 -4.23 -9.78
N VAL A 449 -6.32 -3.60 -8.91
CA VAL A 449 -6.74 -3.29 -7.54
C VAL A 449 -8.04 -2.46 -7.50
N PRO A 450 -8.24 -1.43 -8.34
CA PRO A 450 -9.53 -0.73 -8.40
C PRO A 450 -10.71 -1.64 -8.79
N ALA A 451 -10.49 -2.63 -9.66
CA ALA A 451 -11.53 -3.59 -10.03
C ALA A 451 -11.88 -4.52 -8.87
N LEU A 452 -10.88 -5.02 -8.14
CA LEU A 452 -11.07 -5.86 -6.95
C LEU A 452 -11.80 -5.09 -5.85
N VAL A 453 -11.44 -3.84 -5.60
CA VAL A 453 -12.09 -2.99 -4.58
C VAL A 453 -13.56 -2.71 -4.93
N ARG A 454 -13.91 -2.58 -6.23
CA ARG A 454 -15.32 -2.42 -6.65
C ARG A 454 -16.20 -3.63 -6.37
N LEU A 455 -15.63 -4.82 -6.15
CA LEU A 455 -16.36 -6.01 -5.75
C LEU A 455 -16.72 -5.99 -4.25
N LEU A 456 -16.06 -5.17 -3.44
CA LEU A 456 -16.31 -5.11 -2.00
C LEU A 456 -17.56 -4.32 -1.64
N ALA A 457 -18.29 -4.83 -0.66
CA ALA A 457 -19.29 -4.05 0.08
C ALA A 457 -18.60 -2.96 0.94
N PRO A 458 -19.30 -1.89 1.33
CA PRO A 458 -18.77 -0.91 2.28
C PRO A 458 -18.29 -1.58 3.57
N GLY A 459 -17.09 -1.24 4.05
CA GLY A 459 -16.46 -1.92 5.19
C GLY A 459 -15.83 -3.29 4.87
N GLY A 460 -15.94 -3.77 3.63
CA GLY A 460 -15.40 -5.05 3.18
C GLY A 460 -13.86 -5.10 3.17
N ARG A 461 -13.32 -6.31 3.13
CA ARG A 461 -11.88 -6.59 3.21
C ARG A 461 -11.33 -7.22 1.93
N LEU A 462 -10.23 -6.68 1.42
CA LEU A 462 -9.43 -7.30 0.36
C LEU A 462 -8.24 -8.02 1.00
N LEU A 463 -8.11 -9.32 0.73
CA LEU A 463 -6.96 -10.15 1.12
C LEU A 463 -6.19 -10.52 -0.15
N LEU A 464 -5.05 -9.90 -0.36
CA LEU A 464 -4.27 -10.03 -1.59
C LEU A 464 -2.92 -10.69 -1.30
N LEU A 465 -2.71 -11.89 -1.83
CA LEU A 465 -1.40 -12.54 -1.85
C LEU A 465 -0.61 -11.98 -3.02
N ALA A 466 0.58 -11.44 -2.80
CA ALA A 466 1.33 -10.83 -3.89
C ALA A 466 2.86 -10.90 -3.70
N PRO A 467 3.61 -10.97 -4.82
CA PRO A 467 5.05 -10.84 -4.80
C PRO A 467 5.46 -9.45 -4.36
N THR A 468 6.52 -9.40 -3.57
CA THR A 468 7.11 -8.17 -3.01
C THR A 468 8.58 -8.00 -3.35
N THR A 469 9.18 -8.99 -4.01
CA THR A 469 10.52 -8.92 -4.61
C THR A 469 10.47 -9.47 -6.04
N GLU A 470 11.50 -9.16 -6.83
CA GLU A 470 11.72 -9.85 -8.10
C GLU A 470 11.90 -11.36 -7.85
N GLN A 471 11.36 -12.19 -8.75
CA GLN A 471 11.40 -13.65 -8.66
C GLN A 471 12.04 -14.22 -9.94
N LEU A 472 13.38 -14.27 -9.96
CA LEU A 472 14.14 -14.66 -11.15
C LEU A 472 13.89 -16.11 -11.58
N ASP A 473 13.52 -17.00 -10.66
CA ASP A 473 13.19 -18.39 -10.98
C ASP A 473 12.02 -18.52 -11.95
N LEU A 474 11.11 -17.53 -12.00
CA LEU A 474 10.04 -17.46 -13.00
C LEU A 474 10.56 -17.27 -14.43
N LEU A 475 11.77 -16.72 -14.61
CA LEU A 475 12.41 -16.64 -15.92
C LEU A 475 12.72 -18.02 -16.51
N ILE A 476 12.86 -19.03 -15.64
CA ILE A 476 13.05 -20.44 -16.02
C ILE A 476 11.72 -21.14 -16.21
N THR A 477 10.79 -20.98 -15.26
CA THR A 477 9.62 -21.86 -15.17
C THR A 477 8.36 -21.34 -15.85
N GLY A 478 8.16 -20.03 -16.06
CA GLY A 478 6.86 -19.48 -16.46
C GLY A 478 6.91 -18.22 -17.32
N ASP A 479 5.75 -17.62 -17.58
CA ASP A 479 5.62 -16.32 -18.24
C ASP A 479 5.87 -15.20 -17.24
N ALA A 480 7.13 -14.82 -17.12
CA ALA A 480 7.58 -13.71 -16.30
C ALA A 480 6.92 -12.40 -16.75
N HIS A 481 5.77 -12.06 -16.17
CA HIS A 481 5.29 -10.69 -16.13
C HIS A 481 6.27 -9.95 -15.21
N GLY A 482 6.89 -8.90 -15.75
CA GLY A 482 8.03 -8.25 -15.12
C GLY A 482 7.60 -7.57 -13.84
N LEU A 483 7.96 -8.15 -12.70
CA LEU A 483 7.84 -7.43 -11.43
C LEU A 483 8.83 -6.27 -11.45
N THR A 484 8.34 -5.09 -11.07
CA THR A 484 9.13 -3.85 -11.00
C THR A 484 10.13 -3.90 -9.85
N ALA A 485 11.05 -2.94 -9.78
CA ALA A 485 12.09 -2.89 -8.75
C ALA A 485 11.55 -2.71 -7.31
N ARG A 486 10.29 -2.26 -7.12
CA ARG A 486 9.67 -2.03 -5.80
C ARG A 486 8.21 -2.50 -5.73
N PRO A 487 7.94 -3.82 -5.82
CA PRO A 487 6.57 -4.31 -5.92
C PRO A 487 5.73 -4.04 -4.67
N ALA A 488 6.32 -4.12 -3.47
CA ALA A 488 5.59 -3.90 -2.21
C ALA A 488 5.00 -2.48 -2.08
N GLU A 489 5.80 -1.46 -2.41
CA GLU A 489 5.36 -0.05 -2.40
C GLU A 489 4.25 0.19 -3.42
N GLN A 490 4.34 -0.44 -4.59
CA GLN A 490 3.32 -0.33 -5.64
C GLN A 490 1.99 -0.95 -5.22
N TRP A 491 2.00 -2.13 -4.59
CA TRP A 491 0.78 -2.74 -4.06
C TRP A 491 0.11 -1.85 -3.02
N ARG A 492 0.87 -1.30 -2.08
CA ARG A 492 0.32 -0.39 -1.07
C ARG A 492 -0.24 0.88 -1.71
N ALA A 493 0.52 1.53 -2.59
CA ALA A 493 0.09 2.75 -3.26
C ALA A 493 -1.19 2.51 -4.08
N ALA A 494 -1.29 1.38 -4.79
CA ALA A 494 -2.48 0.99 -5.53
C ALA A 494 -3.70 0.78 -4.62
N LEU A 495 -3.52 0.06 -3.50
CA LEU A 495 -4.58 -0.18 -2.51
C LEU A 495 -5.07 1.13 -1.88
N THR A 496 -4.14 2.00 -1.46
CA THR A 496 -4.48 3.31 -0.89
C THR A 496 -5.20 4.19 -1.92
N THR A 497 -4.72 4.23 -3.17
CA THR A 497 -5.36 4.99 -4.26
C THR A 497 -6.76 4.46 -4.58
N ALA A 498 -6.98 3.15 -4.45
CA ALA A 498 -8.28 2.52 -4.67
C ALA A 498 -9.27 2.72 -3.51
N GLY A 499 -8.90 3.46 -2.45
CA GLY A 499 -9.79 3.76 -1.33
C GLY A 499 -9.67 2.80 -0.15
N CYS A 500 -8.55 2.08 -0.02
CA CYS A 500 -8.23 1.30 1.17
C CYS A 500 -7.28 2.09 2.10
N PRO A 501 -7.77 2.87 3.07
CA PRO A 501 -6.92 3.71 3.92
C PRO A 501 -6.03 2.89 4.85
N THR A 502 -6.47 1.69 5.22
CA THR A 502 -5.73 0.78 6.10
C THR A 502 -5.29 -0.44 5.31
N VAL A 503 -3.98 -0.58 5.12
CA VAL A 503 -3.34 -1.71 4.47
C VAL A 503 -2.32 -2.31 5.43
N LEU A 504 -2.61 -3.51 5.92
CA LEU A 504 -1.67 -4.31 6.70
C LEU A 504 -0.95 -5.31 5.80
N THR A 505 0.24 -5.71 6.21
CA THR A 505 1.06 -6.67 5.47
C THR A 505 1.49 -7.79 6.39
N LEU A 506 1.25 -9.03 5.97
CA LEU A 506 1.66 -10.24 6.68
C LEU A 506 2.68 -11.04 5.83
N PRO A 507 3.73 -11.58 6.44
CA PRO A 507 4.16 -11.24 7.80
C PRO A 507 4.58 -9.77 7.91
N GLU A 508 4.69 -9.29 9.15
CA GLU A 508 5.16 -7.94 9.43
C GLU A 508 6.60 -7.71 8.96
N ASP A 509 6.97 -6.44 8.82
CA ASP A 509 8.34 -6.07 8.42
C ASP A 509 9.35 -6.61 9.44
N GLY A 510 10.46 -7.16 8.94
CA GLY A 510 11.50 -7.80 9.75
C GLY A 510 11.30 -9.30 10.01
N HIS A 511 10.12 -9.85 9.73
CA HIS A 511 9.90 -11.29 9.86
C HIS A 511 10.62 -12.09 8.75
N PRO A 512 11.34 -13.20 9.06
CA PRO A 512 12.10 -13.98 8.06
C PRO A 512 11.26 -14.44 6.86
N MET A 513 10.04 -14.90 7.10
CA MET A 513 9.12 -15.31 6.03
C MET A 513 8.77 -14.20 5.04
N GLY A 514 8.88 -12.92 5.45
CA GLY A 514 8.65 -11.78 4.58
C GLY A 514 9.78 -11.56 3.56
N LEU A 515 10.95 -12.16 3.80
CA LEU A 515 12.12 -12.11 2.91
C LEU A 515 12.03 -13.11 1.75
N LEU A 516 11.10 -14.07 1.82
CA LEU A 516 10.80 -14.98 0.71
C LEU A 516 10.15 -14.26 -0.49
N GLY A 517 9.84 -12.98 -0.36
CA GLY A 517 9.37 -12.15 -1.47
C GLY A 517 7.90 -12.32 -1.80
N GLN A 518 7.12 -12.89 -0.88
CA GLN A 518 5.67 -13.10 -1.00
C GLN A 518 5.00 -12.63 0.28
N ARG A 519 3.94 -11.84 0.16
CA ARG A 519 3.25 -11.24 1.30
C ARG A 519 1.74 -11.25 1.10
N LEU A 520 1.01 -11.29 2.20
CA LEU A 520 -0.43 -11.13 2.26
C LEU A 520 -0.75 -9.69 2.67
N PHE A 521 -1.38 -8.94 1.78
CA PHE A 521 -1.93 -7.63 2.07
C PHE A 521 -3.36 -7.78 2.57
N ALA A 522 -3.66 -7.27 3.76
CA ALA A 522 -5.01 -7.20 4.31
C ALA A 522 -5.45 -5.74 4.32
N ALA A 523 -6.39 -5.41 3.45
CA ALA A 523 -6.87 -4.05 3.23
C ALA A 523 -8.37 -3.96 3.52
N ARG A 524 -8.83 -2.79 3.97
CA ARG A 524 -10.26 -2.50 4.23
C ARG A 524 -10.69 -1.29 3.43
N VAL A 525 -11.89 -1.34 2.88
CA VAL A 525 -12.57 -0.19 2.24
C VAL A 525 -13.44 0.50 3.28
N ASP A 526 -13.49 1.83 3.25
CA ASP A 526 -14.37 2.62 4.13
C ASP A 526 -15.84 2.58 3.73
#